data_AF-A0A3D3CJG8-F1
#
_entry.id   AF-A0A3D3CJG8-F1
#
_cell.length_a   1.000
_cell.length_b   1.000
_cell.length_c   1.000
_cell.angle_alpha   90.00
_cell.angle_beta   90.00
_cell.angle_gamma   90.00
#
_symmetry.space_group_name_H-M   'P 1'
#
loop_
_entity.id
_entity.type
_entity.pdbx_description
1 polymer ?
#
loop_
_entity_poly.entity_id
_entity_poly.type
_entity_poly.pdbx_seq_one_letter_code
_entity_poly.pdbx_strand_id
1 'polypeptide(L)'
;MRRLNRFVNMLLVIVLLSFLLGVAVFVRTTTAAYRGDRGFTALPLRFDPDTSSSEYRAPDRDVLVTVRGGFVKGLMENDGGRDIVVRALSPLPGLRVEGGDIGGLSLILENVAPDFYAKRAAGGALLMTKEAVNRVRITVPQGAGGVAELAPSDDEREFPFVILGDNRDGYETFAEIVQQVNGEAPAFIIANGDFVYSGRPNQYRLFDEALSRFSATVCTVPGNHDIRNDGRGIYTMLYGPSHYSSEIEGVVGGTV
;
A
#
# COMPACT_ATOMS: atom_id res chain seq x y z
N MET A 1 -20.19 -51.87 -28.29
CA MET A 1 -18.94 -51.63 -27.52
C MET A 1 -18.01 -50.59 -28.15
N ARG A 2 -17.57 -50.71 -29.41
CA ARG A 2 -16.61 -49.73 -30.03
C ARG A 2 -17.07 -48.26 -30.08
N ARG A 3 -18.37 -47.99 -30.24
CA ARG A 3 -18.91 -46.60 -30.25
C ARG A 3 -18.98 -45.99 -28.84
N LEU A 4 -19.30 -46.79 -27.83
CA LEU A 4 -19.36 -46.35 -26.44
C LEU A 4 -17.96 -45.97 -25.91
N ASN A 5 -16.94 -46.76 -26.23
CA ASN A 5 -15.56 -46.45 -25.84
C ASN A 5 -15.03 -45.17 -26.51
N ARG A 6 -15.43 -44.89 -27.76
CA ARG A 6 -15.07 -43.61 -28.43
C ARG A 6 -15.75 -42.42 -27.76
N PHE A 7 -17.00 -42.56 -27.36
CA PHE A 7 -17.74 -41.50 -26.67
C PHE A 7 -17.13 -41.20 -25.29
N VAL A 8 -16.80 -42.24 -24.52
CA VAL A 8 -16.12 -42.11 -23.21
C VAL A 8 -14.74 -41.46 -23.36
N ASN A 9 -13.94 -41.87 -24.36
CA ASN A 9 -12.64 -41.25 -24.61
C ASN A 9 -12.77 -39.78 -25.02
N MET A 10 -13.77 -39.43 -25.83
CA MET A 10 -14.04 -38.04 -26.21
C MET A 10 -14.43 -37.19 -25.00
N LEU A 11 -15.27 -37.71 -24.11
CA LEU A 11 -15.67 -37.02 -22.87
C LEU A 11 -14.46 -36.81 -21.94
N LEU A 12 -13.59 -37.81 -21.79
CA LEU A 12 -12.35 -37.70 -21.01
C LEU A 12 -11.42 -36.62 -21.56
N VAL A 13 -11.27 -36.52 -22.88
CA VAL A 13 -10.47 -35.47 -23.53
C VAL A 13 -11.06 -34.08 -23.27
N ILE A 14 -12.39 -33.93 -23.34
CA ILE A 14 -13.07 -32.65 -23.05
C ILE A 14 -12.88 -32.23 -21.60
N VAL A 15 -13.01 -33.16 -20.65
CA VAL A 15 -12.78 -32.90 -19.22
C VAL A 15 -11.33 -32.52 -18.95
N LEU A 16 -10.37 -33.23 -19.57
CA LEU A 16 -8.95 -32.92 -19.43
C LEU A 16 -8.60 -31.56 -20.01
N LEU A 17 -9.13 -31.21 -21.19
CA LEU A 17 -8.95 -29.89 -21.80
C LEU A 17 -9.57 -28.77 -20.95
N SER A 18 -10.75 -29.02 -20.37
CA SER A 18 -11.43 -28.07 -19.49
C SER A 18 -10.66 -27.87 -18.18
N PHE A 19 -10.09 -28.93 -17.62
CA PHE A 19 -9.22 -28.87 -16.45
C PHE A 19 -7.92 -28.11 -16.76
N LEU A 20 -7.24 -28.41 -17.87
CA LEU A 20 -6.03 -27.70 -18.30
C LEU A 20 -6.30 -26.22 -18.57
N LEU A 21 -7.43 -25.89 -19.19
CA LEU A 21 -7.85 -24.50 -19.39
C LEU A 21 -8.14 -23.82 -18.04
N GLY A 22 -8.83 -24.50 -17.12
CA GLY A 22 -9.08 -24.01 -15.77
C GLY A 22 -7.79 -23.74 -15.00
N VAL A 23 -6.82 -24.65 -15.07
CA VAL A 23 -5.48 -24.47 -14.46
C VAL A 23 -4.71 -23.34 -15.13
N ALA A 24 -4.75 -23.23 -16.46
CA ALA A 24 -4.07 -22.16 -17.19
C ALA A 24 -4.68 -20.78 -16.89
N VAL A 25 -6.01 -20.68 -16.82
CA VAL A 25 -6.72 -19.47 -16.40
C VAL A 25 -6.38 -19.16 -14.94
N PHE A 26 -6.42 -20.16 -14.05
CA PHE A 26 -6.05 -20.00 -12.65
C PHE A 26 -4.62 -19.47 -12.52
N VAL A 27 -3.63 -20.14 -13.11
CA VAL A 27 -2.22 -19.71 -13.13
C VAL A 27 -2.10 -18.31 -13.73
N ARG A 28 -2.77 -18.02 -14.84
CA ARG A 28 -2.74 -16.68 -15.45
C ARG A 28 -3.35 -15.63 -14.51
N THR A 29 -4.49 -15.89 -13.90
CA THR A 29 -5.14 -14.97 -12.95
C THR A 29 -4.33 -14.81 -11.68
N THR A 30 -3.72 -15.87 -11.14
CA THR A 30 -2.86 -15.76 -9.96
C THR A 30 -1.60 -14.99 -10.28
N THR A 31 -0.97 -15.21 -11.45
CA THR A 31 0.24 -14.48 -11.86
C THR A 31 -0.07 -13.03 -12.23
N ALA A 32 -1.23 -12.77 -12.85
CA ALA A 32 -1.69 -11.43 -13.20
C ALA A 32 -2.25 -10.65 -12.01
N ALA A 33 -2.77 -11.32 -10.98
CA ALA A 33 -3.09 -10.69 -9.69
C ALA A 33 -1.85 -10.51 -8.81
N TYR A 34 -0.76 -11.22 -9.10
CA TYR A 34 0.53 -11.07 -8.42
C TYR A 34 1.36 -9.90 -8.95
N ARG A 35 1.19 -9.57 -10.24
CA ARG A 35 1.55 -8.25 -10.77
C ARG A 35 0.39 -7.32 -10.40
N GLY A 36 0.47 -6.69 -9.22
CA GLY A 36 -0.52 -5.73 -8.75
C GLY A 36 -0.97 -4.78 -9.86
N ASP A 37 -2.26 -4.38 -9.82
CA ASP A 37 -2.95 -3.47 -10.75
C ASP A 37 -2.24 -3.27 -12.09
N ARG A 38 -2.77 -3.86 -13.19
CA ARG A 38 -2.21 -3.77 -14.55
C ARG A 38 -1.58 -2.38 -14.80
N GLY A 39 -0.25 -2.30 -14.75
CA GLY A 39 0.46 -1.02 -14.86
C GLY A 39 1.36 -0.66 -13.66
N PHE A 40 1.31 -1.39 -12.54
CA PHE A 40 2.22 -1.13 -11.42
C PHE A 40 3.63 -1.66 -11.67
N THR A 41 4.64 -0.81 -11.45
CA THR A 41 6.06 -1.17 -11.45
C THR A 41 6.69 -0.75 -10.13
N ALA A 42 7.11 -1.73 -9.32
CA ALA A 42 7.80 -1.46 -8.06
C ALA A 42 9.18 -0.82 -8.30
N LEU A 43 9.56 0.10 -7.43
CA LEU A 43 10.89 0.70 -7.41
C LEU A 43 11.72 0.10 -6.26
N PRO A 44 13.06 0.01 -6.40
CA PRO A 44 13.91 -0.37 -5.29
C PRO A 44 13.71 0.57 -4.11
N LEU A 45 13.58 0.02 -2.90
CA LEU A 45 13.42 0.82 -1.69
C LEU A 45 14.65 1.72 -1.49
N ARG A 46 14.40 3.04 -1.50
CA ARG A 46 15.36 4.06 -1.09
C ARG A 46 14.78 4.76 0.13
N PHE A 47 15.29 4.46 1.31
CA PHE A 47 14.78 5.01 2.55
C PHE A 47 15.94 5.30 3.50
N ASP A 48 15.94 6.50 4.04
CA ASP A 48 16.87 6.95 5.08
C ASP A 48 16.18 6.82 6.45
N PRO A 49 16.66 5.91 7.32
CA PRO A 49 16.07 5.69 8.63
C PRO A 49 16.33 6.84 9.62
N ASP A 50 17.37 7.64 9.42
CA ASP A 50 17.73 8.71 10.35
C ASP A 50 16.79 9.90 10.21
N THR A 51 16.40 10.21 8.97
CA THR A 51 15.42 11.25 8.65
C THR A 51 14.00 10.72 8.46
N SER A 52 13.82 9.39 8.53
CA SER A 52 12.60 8.67 8.17
C SER A 52 12.01 9.16 6.84
N SER A 53 12.84 9.23 5.81
CA SER A 53 12.44 9.81 4.53
C SER A 53 12.91 9.00 3.31
N SER A 54 12.29 9.26 2.16
CA SER A 54 12.72 8.72 0.87
C SER A 54 12.83 9.82 -0.17
N GLU A 55 13.64 9.56 -1.18
CA GLU A 55 13.75 10.41 -2.35
C GLU A 55 13.64 9.61 -3.65
N TYR A 56 12.94 10.20 -4.61
CA TYR A 56 12.82 9.68 -5.96
C TYR A 56 12.97 10.80 -6.99
N ARG A 57 13.96 10.66 -7.88
CA ARG A 57 14.13 11.55 -9.03
C ARG A 57 13.43 10.94 -10.24
N ALA A 58 12.36 11.57 -10.70
CA ALA A 58 11.63 11.18 -11.90
C ALA A 58 12.50 11.44 -13.14
N PRO A 59 12.96 10.40 -13.86
CA PRO A 59 13.96 10.54 -14.92
C PRO A 59 13.42 11.25 -16.17
N ASP A 60 12.10 11.34 -16.32
CA ASP A 60 11.38 11.94 -17.44
C ASP A 60 11.11 13.43 -17.30
N ARG A 61 11.19 13.99 -16.09
CA ARG A 61 10.84 15.40 -15.82
C ARG A 61 11.87 16.20 -15.01
N ASP A 62 12.98 15.58 -14.60
CA ASP A 62 13.95 16.14 -13.64
C ASP A 62 13.27 16.74 -12.39
N VAL A 63 12.31 15.96 -11.87
CA VAL A 63 11.56 16.30 -10.65
C VAL A 63 12.06 15.40 -9.52
N LEU A 64 12.38 16.00 -8.38
CA LEU A 64 12.66 15.31 -7.13
C LEU A 64 11.40 15.26 -6.28
N VAL A 65 11.03 14.06 -5.86
CA VAL A 65 9.98 13.81 -4.89
C VAL A 65 10.63 13.33 -3.60
N THR A 66 10.46 14.10 -2.53
CA THR A 66 10.88 13.77 -1.17
C THR A 66 9.64 13.43 -0.34
N VAL A 67 9.70 12.30 0.36
CA VAL A 67 8.61 11.83 1.23
C VAL A 67 9.15 11.66 2.63
N ARG A 68 8.62 12.39 3.63
CA ARG A 68 8.90 12.19 5.05
C ARG A 68 7.82 11.28 5.64
N GLY A 69 8.19 10.36 6.52
CA GLY A 69 7.24 9.41 7.12
C GLY A 69 6.60 8.48 6.09
N GLY A 70 7.32 8.16 5.01
CA GLY A 70 6.83 7.34 3.90
C GLY A 70 7.92 7.06 2.89
N PHE A 71 7.58 6.28 1.86
CA PHE A 71 8.50 6.00 0.75
C PHE A 71 7.83 5.97 -0.62
N VAL A 72 8.60 6.28 -1.66
CA VAL A 72 8.16 6.05 -3.05
C VAL A 72 8.24 4.55 -3.36
N LYS A 73 7.07 3.93 -3.48
CA LYS A 73 6.88 2.48 -3.64
C LYS A 73 7.04 2.05 -5.10
N GLY A 74 6.57 2.85 -6.04
CA GLY A 74 6.56 2.47 -7.45
C GLY A 74 5.90 3.49 -8.37
N LEU A 75 5.64 3.05 -9.59
CA LEU A 75 4.92 3.80 -10.62
C LEU A 75 3.67 3.03 -11.03
N MET A 76 2.58 3.74 -11.32
CA MET A 76 1.33 3.17 -11.83
C MET A 76 1.00 3.81 -13.17
N GLU A 77 0.90 3.02 -14.23
CA GLU A 77 0.41 3.50 -15.53
C GLU A 77 -1.08 3.90 -15.43
N ASN A 78 -1.46 5.00 -16.07
CA ASN A 78 -2.83 5.45 -16.22
C ASN A 78 -3.08 6.04 -17.63
N ASP A 79 -4.34 6.31 -17.96
CA ASP A 79 -4.73 6.81 -19.29
C ASP A 79 -4.09 8.17 -19.65
N GLY A 80 -3.58 8.91 -18.65
CA GLY A 80 -2.95 10.23 -18.80
C GLY A 80 -1.42 10.24 -18.60
N GLY A 81 -0.77 9.09 -18.44
CA GLY A 81 0.66 8.98 -18.13
C GLY A 81 0.93 8.00 -16.99
N ARG A 82 1.68 8.45 -15.97
CA ARG A 82 2.12 7.62 -14.84
C ARG A 82 1.95 8.35 -13.52
N ASP A 83 1.37 7.66 -12.55
CA ASP A 83 1.32 8.11 -11.16
C ASP A 83 2.53 7.62 -10.38
N ILE A 84 3.08 8.48 -9.54
CA ILE A 84 4.07 8.07 -8.54
C ILE A 84 3.31 7.52 -7.33
N VAL A 85 3.53 6.25 -7.01
CA VAL A 85 2.90 5.59 -5.87
C VAL A 85 3.78 5.78 -4.64
N VAL A 86 3.23 6.45 -3.63
CA VAL A 86 3.85 6.72 -2.34
C VAL A 86 3.10 5.93 -1.28
N ARG A 87 3.84 5.21 -0.43
CA ARG A 87 3.27 4.54 0.74
C ARG A 87 3.64 5.29 2.01
N ALA A 88 2.64 5.65 2.79
CA ALA A 88 2.85 6.23 4.11
C ALA A 88 3.35 5.17 5.12
N LEU A 89 4.28 5.58 5.98
CA LEU A 89 4.77 4.86 7.16
C LEU A 89 4.37 5.58 8.47
N SER A 90 3.72 6.74 8.35
CA SER A 90 3.24 7.61 9.43
C SER A 90 1.80 8.03 9.14
N PRO A 91 0.96 8.37 10.14
CA PRO A 91 -0.34 9.01 9.90
C PRO A 91 -0.24 10.40 9.24
N LEU A 92 0.92 11.06 9.37
CA LEU A 92 1.17 12.41 8.88
C LEU A 92 2.41 12.44 7.98
N PRO A 93 2.40 11.74 6.82
CA PRO A 93 3.52 11.79 5.90
C PRO A 93 3.65 13.19 5.30
N GLY A 94 4.88 13.70 5.19
CA GLY A 94 5.18 14.93 4.45
C GLY A 94 5.51 14.61 2.99
N LEU A 95 5.11 15.48 2.07
CA LEU A 95 5.44 15.35 0.66
C LEU A 95 6.00 16.67 0.13
N ARG A 96 7.17 16.62 -0.50
CA ARG A 96 7.76 17.77 -1.20
C ARG A 96 8.15 17.36 -2.61
N VAL A 97 7.75 18.18 -3.57
CA VAL A 97 8.03 18.01 -4.99
C VAL A 97 8.79 19.25 -5.46
N GLU A 98 9.95 19.07 -6.08
CA GLU A 98 10.74 20.16 -6.63
C GLU A 98 11.31 19.84 -8.01
N GLY A 99 11.41 20.83 -8.88
CA GLY A 99 11.93 20.66 -10.24
C GLY A 99 11.62 21.84 -11.16
N GLY A 100 12.04 21.73 -12.42
CA GLY A 100 11.80 22.76 -13.43
C GLY A 100 10.34 22.82 -13.90
N ASP A 101 9.74 21.67 -14.20
CA ASP A 101 8.33 21.53 -14.59
C ASP A 101 7.65 20.44 -13.74
N ILE A 102 7.01 20.88 -12.65
CA ILE A 102 6.25 19.99 -11.75
C ILE A 102 4.75 19.96 -12.11
N GLY A 103 4.32 20.73 -13.11
CA GLY A 103 2.91 20.89 -13.46
C GLY A 103 2.26 19.60 -13.97
N GLY A 104 1.06 19.29 -13.46
CA GLY A 104 0.32 18.10 -13.83
C GLY A 104 0.92 16.78 -13.33
N LEU A 105 1.94 16.83 -12.44
CA LEU A 105 2.41 15.63 -11.75
C LEU A 105 1.28 15.06 -10.89
N SER A 106 1.14 13.74 -10.93
CA SER A 106 0.13 13.02 -10.17
C SER A 106 0.78 11.94 -9.32
N LEU A 107 0.39 11.88 -8.06
CA LEU A 107 0.86 10.92 -7.07
C LEU A 107 -0.33 10.20 -6.43
N ILE A 108 -0.15 8.94 -6.09
CA ILE A 108 -1.07 8.16 -5.29
C ILE A 108 -0.42 7.97 -3.92
N LEU A 109 -1.01 8.54 -2.87
CA LEU A 109 -0.62 8.29 -1.49
C LEU A 109 -1.52 7.18 -0.91
N GLU A 110 -0.94 6.01 -0.69
CA GLU A 110 -1.59 4.87 -0.05
C GLU A 110 -1.24 4.77 1.45
N ASN A 111 -2.01 3.96 2.18
CA ASN A 111 -1.87 3.71 3.61
C ASN A 111 -2.07 4.97 4.47
N VAL A 112 -3.01 5.83 4.07
CA VAL A 112 -3.34 7.05 4.80
C VAL A 112 -4.84 7.14 5.02
N ALA A 113 -5.28 7.63 6.17
CA ALA A 113 -6.67 8.02 6.40
C ALA A 113 -7.00 9.34 5.67
N PRO A 114 -7.71 9.35 4.53
CA PRO A 114 -7.79 10.55 3.69
C PRO A 114 -8.45 11.73 4.38
N ASP A 115 -9.53 11.49 5.14
CA ASP A 115 -10.28 12.56 5.82
C ASP A 115 -9.52 13.10 7.05
N PHE A 116 -8.74 12.24 7.73
CA PHE A 116 -7.86 12.64 8.83
C PHE A 116 -6.68 13.47 8.30
N TYR A 117 -6.05 12.99 7.23
CA TYR A 117 -4.89 13.62 6.60
C TYR A 117 -5.24 14.96 5.94
N ALA A 118 -6.33 15.04 5.17
CA ALA A 118 -6.72 16.26 4.49
C ALA A 118 -7.06 17.43 5.45
N LYS A 119 -7.51 17.14 6.67
CA LYS A 119 -7.76 18.16 7.71
C LYS A 119 -6.47 18.77 8.27
N ARG A 120 -5.38 18.01 8.25
CA ARG A 120 -4.09 18.37 8.88
C ARG A 120 -3.05 18.82 7.87
N ALA A 121 -3.19 18.39 6.62
CA ALA A 121 -2.38 18.83 5.51
C ALA A 121 -2.56 20.34 5.29
N ALA A 122 -1.59 21.12 5.73
CA ALA A 122 -1.48 22.53 5.41
C ALA A 122 -0.46 22.70 4.27
N GLY A 123 -0.79 23.57 3.31
CA GLY A 123 0.17 24.07 2.33
C GLY A 123 0.15 23.41 0.94
N GLY A 124 0.64 24.19 -0.03
CA GLY A 124 0.93 23.81 -1.41
C GLY A 124 -0.23 23.96 -2.39
N ALA A 125 0.10 24.26 -3.65
CA ALA A 125 -0.84 24.19 -4.78
C ALA A 125 -1.47 22.79 -4.98
N LEU A 126 -1.04 21.79 -4.21
CA LEU A 126 -1.40 20.38 -4.38
C LEU A 126 -2.89 20.14 -4.13
N LEU A 127 -3.55 19.51 -5.11
CA LEU A 127 -4.95 19.13 -5.05
C LEU A 127 -5.07 17.69 -4.56
N MET A 128 -5.87 17.47 -3.51
CA MET A 128 -6.10 16.15 -2.92
C MET A 128 -7.49 15.63 -3.25
N THR A 129 -7.59 14.42 -3.78
CA THR A 129 -8.85 13.73 -4.08
C THR A 129 -8.85 12.34 -3.45
N LYS A 130 -9.83 12.05 -2.60
CA LYS A 130 -10.00 10.72 -2.00
C LYS A 130 -10.35 9.69 -3.08
N GLU A 131 -9.56 8.62 -3.19
CA GLU A 131 -9.80 7.53 -4.16
C GLU A 131 -10.36 6.27 -3.51
N ALA A 132 -9.93 5.98 -2.28
CA ALA A 132 -10.38 4.83 -1.52
C ALA A 132 -10.42 5.17 -0.03
N VAL A 133 -10.77 4.17 0.80
CA VAL A 133 -10.82 4.33 2.26
C VAL A 133 -9.46 4.69 2.86
N ASN A 134 -8.37 4.24 2.25
CA ASN A 134 -6.99 4.44 2.72
C ASN A 134 -6.05 5.03 1.65
N ARG A 135 -6.62 5.73 0.65
CA ARG A 135 -5.88 6.23 -0.52
C ARG A 135 -6.37 7.61 -0.93
N VAL A 136 -5.41 8.50 -1.19
CA VAL A 136 -5.65 9.85 -1.73
C VAL A 136 -4.77 10.06 -2.96
N ARG A 137 -5.36 10.63 -4.02
CA ARG A 137 -4.64 11.14 -5.18
C ARG A 137 -4.23 12.58 -4.91
N ILE A 138 -2.98 12.90 -5.22
CA ILE A 138 -2.38 14.22 -5.07
C ILE A 138 -1.95 14.70 -6.46
N THR A 139 -2.43 15.86 -6.88
CA THR A 139 -2.09 16.42 -8.20
C THR A 139 -1.49 17.82 -8.04
N VAL A 140 -0.38 18.06 -8.73
CA VAL A 140 0.20 19.39 -8.88
C VAL A 140 -0.56 20.15 -9.98
N PRO A 141 -1.16 21.31 -9.71
CA PRO A 141 -1.83 22.10 -10.74
C PRO A 141 -0.89 22.49 -11.86
N GLN A 142 -1.47 22.69 -13.04
CA GLN A 142 -0.74 23.29 -14.16
C GLN A 142 -0.24 24.68 -13.78
N GLY A 143 1.01 24.99 -14.14
CA GLY A 143 1.64 26.28 -13.83
C GLY A 143 2.06 26.48 -12.37
N ALA A 144 2.05 25.42 -11.54
CA ALA A 144 2.73 25.47 -10.24
C ALA A 144 4.21 25.83 -10.44
N GLY A 145 4.76 26.68 -9.55
CA GLY A 145 6.18 27.04 -9.56
C GLY A 145 7.08 25.82 -9.30
N GLY A 146 8.39 25.98 -9.26
CA GLY A 146 9.33 24.85 -9.17
C GLY A 146 9.32 24.06 -7.85
N VAL A 147 8.45 24.37 -6.89
CA VAL A 147 8.30 23.65 -5.61
C VAL A 147 6.83 23.58 -5.20
N ALA A 148 6.38 22.40 -4.77
CA ALA A 148 5.08 22.17 -4.14
C ALA A 148 5.25 21.24 -2.93
N GLU A 149 4.59 21.54 -1.82
CA GLU A 149 4.79 20.84 -0.55
C GLU A 149 3.46 20.64 0.20
N LEU A 150 3.29 19.46 0.79
CA LEU A 150 2.30 19.13 1.81
C LEU A 150 3.06 18.85 3.11
N ALA A 151 2.83 19.70 4.11
CA ALA A 151 3.39 19.56 5.45
C ALA A 151 2.22 19.44 6.44
N PRO A 152 1.80 18.21 6.81
CA PRO A 152 0.73 18.04 7.77
C PRO A 152 1.13 18.56 9.15
N SER A 153 0.22 19.29 9.80
CA SER A 153 0.34 19.72 11.18
C SER A 153 -0.08 18.60 12.15
N ASP A 154 0.63 18.51 13.26
CA ASP A 154 0.35 17.65 14.41
C ASP A 154 -0.16 18.44 15.64
N ASP A 155 -0.68 19.65 15.44
CA ASP A 155 -1.13 20.57 16.52
C ASP A 155 -2.29 20.03 17.41
N GLU A 156 -2.86 18.85 17.12
CA GLU A 156 -3.88 18.19 17.93
C GLU A 156 -3.26 17.24 18.96
N ARG A 157 -3.69 17.34 20.23
CA ARG A 157 -3.05 16.65 21.37
C ARG A 157 -3.47 15.20 21.61
N GLU A 158 -4.33 14.63 20.76
CA GLU A 158 -4.83 13.27 20.92
C GLU A 158 -4.69 12.50 19.61
N PHE A 159 -3.81 11.51 19.61
CA PHE A 159 -3.63 10.56 18.53
C PHE A 159 -4.03 9.17 19.02
N PRO A 160 -5.34 8.83 19.03
CA PRO A 160 -5.78 7.50 19.42
C PRO A 160 -5.17 6.48 18.46
N PHE A 161 -4.67 5.37 19.00
CA PHE A 161 -4.09 4.31 18.18
C PHE A 161 -4.54 2.94 18.66
N VAL A 162 -4.50 1.98 17.74
CA VAL A 162 -4.73 0.57 18.04
C VAL A 162 -3.46 -0.21 17.79
N ILE A 163 -3.16 -1.18 18.65
CA ILE A 163 -2.10 -2.16 18.42
C ILE A 163 -2.75 -3.51 18.11
N LEU A 164 -2.32 -4.16 17.04
CA LEU A 164 -2.72 -5.51 16.66
C LEU A 164 -1.52 -6.31 16.15
N GLY A 165 -1.65 -7.64 16.05
CA GLY A 165 -0.61 -8.51 15.51
C GLY A 165 -1.03 -9.97 15.55
N ASP A 166 -0.18 -10.85 15.04
CA ASP A 166 -0.40 -12.30 14.99
C ASP A 166 -1.76 -12.70 14.36
N ASN A 167 -2.04 -12.16 13.17
CA ASN A 167 -3.27 -12.41 12.41
C ASN A 167 -3.13 -13.54 11.37
N ARG A 168 -2.04 -14.31 11.42
CA ARG A 168 -1.62 -15.26 10.38
C ARG A 168 -2.59 -16.42 10.07
N ASP A 169 -3.47 -16.79 11.01
CA ASP A 169 -4.31 -18.01 10.92
C ASP A 169 -5.82 -17.76 11.02
N GLY A 170 -6.26 -16.50 11.12
CA GLY A 170 -7.66 -16.15 11.37
C GLY A 170 -8.19 -15.10 10.41
N TYR A 171 -8.28 -15.39 9.10
CA TYR A 171 -8.72 -14.39 8.10
C TYR A 171 -10.11 -13.81 8.37
N GLU A 172 -11.06 -14.64 8.81
CA GLU A 172 -12.43 -14.19 9.14
C GLU A 172 -12.43 -13.33 10.39
N THR A 173 -11.76 -13.78 11.45
CA THR A 173 -11.56 -13.00 12.68
C THR A 173 -10.84 -11.69 12.40
N PHE A 174 -9.83 -11.69 11.53
CA PHE A 174 -9.11 -10.48 11.17
C PHE A 174 -10.03 -9.50 10.44
N ALA A 175 -10.93 -9.97 9.56
CA ALA A 175 -11.91 -9.11 8.91
C ALA A 175 -12.90 -8.48 9.91
N GLU A 176 -13.30 -9.19 10.97
CA GLU A 176 -14.09 -8.64 12.07
C GLU A 176 -13.29 -7.60 12.88
N ILE A 177 -12.02 -7.88 13.16
CA ILE A 177 -11.11 -6.92 13.81
C ILE A 177 -10.99 -5.64 12.97
N VAL A 178 -10.84 -5.74 11.63
CA VAL A 178 -10.82 -4.55 10.76
C VAL A 178 -12.08 -3.71 10.95
N GLN A 179 -13.26 -4.34 11.00
CA GLN A 179 -14.52 -3.61 11.21
C GLN A 179 -14.58 -2.92 12.58
N GLN A 180 -14.18 -3.61 13.64
CA GLN A 180 -14.15 -3.05 14.99
C GLN A 180 -13.17 -1.86 15.07
N VAL A 181 -11.96 -2.02 14.55
CA VAL A 181 -10.93 -0.97 14.55
C VAL A 181 -11.38 0.25 13.74
N ASN A 182 -12.03 0.05 12.60
CA ASN A 182 -12.60 1.17 11.85
C ASN A 182 -13.70 1.92 12.64
N GLY A 183 -14.46 1.21 13.49
CA GLY A 183 -15.47 1.80 14.38
C GLY A 183 -14.89 2.65 15.50
N GLU A 184 -13.68 2.32 15.98
CA GLU A 184 -12.94 3.10 16.99
C GLU A 184 -12.32 4.39 16.41
N ALA A 185 -12.28 4.52 15.08
CA ALA A 185 -11.71 5.66 14.36
C ALA A 185 -10.31 6.12 14.86
N PRO A 186 -9.32 5.21 15.01
CA PRO A 186 -7.99 5.59 15.45
C PRO A 186 -7.29 6.48 14.41
N ALA A 187 -6.37 7.34 14.87
CA ALA A 187 -5.48 8.10 14.02
C ALA A 187 -4.53 7.18 13.23
N PHE A 188 -4.04 6.11 13.88
CA PHE A 188 -3.20 5.09 13.24
C PHE A 188 -3.26 3.74 13.96
N ILE A 189 -2.73 2.72 13.30
CA ILE A 189 -2.67 1.35 13.79
C ILE A 189 -1.20 0.91 13.77
N ILE A 190 -0.76 0.22 14.82
CA ILE A 190 0.51 -0.50 14.84
C ILE A 190 0.21 -1.98 14.62
N ALA A 191 0.66 -2.52 13.50
CA ALA A 191 0.57 -3.94 13.19
C ALA A 191 1.92 -4.62 13.48
N ASN A 192 1.98 -5.35 14.59
CA ASN A 192 3.20 -5.86 15.21
C ASN A 192 3.58 -7.30 14.77
N GLY A 193 3.57 -7.53 13.46
CA GLY A 193 4.10 -8.75 12.85
C GLY A 193 3.23 -9.99 12.91
N ASP A 194 3.73 -11.03 12.25
CA ASP A 194 3.07 -12.31 12.01
C ASP A 194 1.72 -12.14 11.31
N PHE A 195 1.79 -11.39 10.22
CA PHE A 195 0.67 -11.12 9.32
C PHE A 195 0.30 -12.33 8.48
N VAL A 196 1.33 -13.09 8.07
CA VAL A 196 1.18 -14.23 7.17
C VAL A 196 1.84 -15.46 7.77
N TYR A 197 1.25 -16.63 7.51
CA TYR A 197 1.69 -17.88 8.13
C TYR A 197 3.11 -18.31 7.74
N SER A 198 3.55 -18.04 6.51
CA SER A 198 4.86 -18.52 6.04
C SER A 198 5.53 -17.62 5.02
N GLY A 199 5.20 -16.32 5.00
CA GLY A 199 5.86 -15.34 4.12
C GLY A 199 5.58 -15.56 2.63
N ARG A 200 4.54 -16.33 2.27
CA ARG A 200 4.29 -16.70 0.88
C ARG A 200 3.53 -15.60 0.11
N PRO A 201 3.84 -15.44 -1.19
CA PRO A 201 3.10 -14.62 -2.15
C PRO A 201 1.58 -14.50 -1.95
N ASN A 202 0.90 -15.64 -1.90
CA ASN A 202 -0.55 -15.72 -1.84
C ASN A 202 -1.12 -15.31 -0.47
N GLN A 203 -0.33 -15.41 0.60
CA GLN A 203 -0.74 -15.00 1.95
C GLN A 203 -0.62 -13.48 2.08
N TYR A 204 0.46 -12.90 1.57
CA TYR A 204 0.61 -11.45 1.52
C TYR A 204 -0.50 -10.79 0.70
N ARG A 205 -0.95 -11.41 -0.39
CA ARG A 205 -2.11 -10.92 -1.15
C ARG A 205 -3.38 -10.83 -0.29
N LEU A 206 -3.65 -11.84 0.54
CA LEU A 206 -4.83 -11.84 1.43
C LEU A 206 -4.68 -10.80 2.54
N PHE A 207 -3.48 -10.67 3.09
CA PHE A 207 -3.18 -9.64 4.07
C PHE A 207 -3.32 -8.23 3.49
N ASP A 208 -2.81 -7.98 2.29
CA ASP A 208 -2.93 -6.69 1.59
C ASP A 208 -4.39 -6.33 1.29
N GLU A 209 -5.20 -7.31 0.90
CA GLU A 209 -6.65 -7.12 0.72
C GLU A 209 -7.33 -6.70 2.04
N ALA A 210 -6.99 -7.33 3.17
CA ALA A 210 -7.51 -6.93 4.47
C ALA A 210 -6.98 -5.55 4.89
N LEU A 211 -5.70 -5.28 4.65
CA LEU A 211 -5.05 -4.00 4.96
C LEU A 211 -5.70 -2.84 4.21
N SER A 212 -6.14 -3.08 2.98
CA SER A 212 -6.83 -2.08 2.13
C SER A 212 -8.17 -1.58 2.71
N ARG A 213 -8.72 -2.30 3.69
CA ARG A 213 -10.02 -2.00 4.31
C ARG A 213 -9.92 -1.18 5.60
N PHE A 214 -8.72 -1.00 6.17
CA PHE A 214 -8.55 -0.10 7.31
C PHE A 214 -8.77 1.35 6.89
N SER A 215 -9.50 2.12 7.69
CA SER A 215 -9.70 3.56 7.48
C SER A 215 -8.64 4.43 8.13
N ALA A 216 -7.65 3.82 8.80
CA ALA A 216 -6.53 4.46 9.46
C ALA A 216 -5.20 4.07 8.79
N THR A 217 -4.15 4.87 8.98
CA THR A 217 -2.79 4.51 8.57
C THR A 217 -2.32 3.29 9.35
N VAL A 218 -1.79 2.27 8.67
CA VAL A 218 -1.25 1.07 9.33
C VAL A 218 0.27 1.04 9.28
N CYS A 219 0.90 1.21 10.43
CA CYS A 219 2.34 1.10 10.62
C CYS A 219 2.69 -0.37 10.88
N THR A 220 3.26 -1.05 9.89
CA THR A 220 3.61 -2.47 9.97
C THR A 220 5.07 -2.67 10.41
N VAL A 221 5.32 -3.74 11.17
CA VAL A 221 6.66 -4.28 11.44
C VAL A 221 6.60 -5.79 11.19
N PRO A 222 7.52 -6.41 10.42
CA PRO A 222 7.41 -7.83 10.10
C PRO A 222 7.80 -8.71 11.30
N GLY A 223 7.02 -9.76 11.52
CA GLY A 223 7.31 -10.84 12.46
C GLY A 223 8.18 -11.95 11.86
N ASN A 224 8.45 -12.99 12.64
CA ASN A 224 9.32 -14.07 12.20
C ASN A 224 8.66 -15.01 11.17
N HIS A 225 7.33 -15.05 11.07
CA HIS A 225 6.65 -15.80 10.02
C HIS A 225 6.64 -15.06 8.69
N ASP A 226 6.57 -13.73 8.74
CA ASP A 226 6.48 -12.85 7.58
C ASP A 226 7.72 -12.92 6.69
N ILE A 227 8.90 -13.14 7.28
CA ILE A 227 10.19 -13.15 6.56
C ILE A 227 10.61 -14.52 6.01
N ARG A 228 9.77 -15.56 6.18
CA ARG A 228 10.05 -16.92 5.68
C ARG A 228 9.81 -17.01 4.17
N ASN A 229 10.39 -18.00 3.50
CA ASN A 229 10.16 -18.27 2.06
C ASN A 229 10.31 -17.04 1.14
N ASP A 230 11.36 -16.23 1.34
CA ASP A 230 11.60 -14.95 0.65
C ASP A 230 10.56 -13.84 0.98
N GLY A 231 9.76 -14.04 2.03
CA GLY A 231 8.77 -13.09 2.48
C GLY A 231 9.34 -11.75 2.93
N ARG A 232 10.65 -11.68 3.26
CA ARG A 232 11.33 -10.39 3.49
C ARG A 232 11.32 -9.53 2.23
N GLY A 233 11.62 -10.10 1.06
CA GLY A 233 11.58 -9.36 -0.21
C GLY A 233 10.18 -8.87 -0.54
N ILE A 234 9.18 -9.72 -0.32
CA ILE A 234 7.77 -9.38 -0.53
C ILE A 234 7.33 -8.27 0.43
N TYR A 235 7.65 -8.39 1.72
CA TYR A 235 7.38 -7.35 2.72
C TYR A 235 8.01 -6.02 2.31
N THR A 236 9.31 -6.02 1.98
CA THR A 236 10.03 -4.80 1.61
C THR A 236 9.42 -4.11 0.39
N MET A 237 9.03 -4.90 -0.62
CA MET A 237 8.38 -4.40 -1.83
C MET A 237 6.99 -3.81 -1.55
N LEU A 238 6.19 -4.44 -0.68
CA LEU A 238 4.81 -4.03 -0.42
C LEU A 238 4.71 -2.91 0.63
N TYR A 239 5.51 -3.00 1.69
CA TYR A 239 5.33 -2.25 2.94
C TYR A 239 6.53 -1.41 3.34
N GLY A 240 7.69 -1.57 2.68
CA GLY A 240 8.85 -0.73 2.89
C GLY A 240 9.85 -1.27 3.93
N PRO A 241 10.60 -0.39 4.62
CA PRO A 241 11.67 -0.82 5.52
C PRO A 241 11.12 -1.61 6.71
N SER A 242 11.91 -2.55 7.25
CA SER A 242 11.56 -3.25 8.50
C SER A 242 11.86 -2.43 9.76
N HIS A 243 12.53 -1.29 9.60
CA HIS A 243 12.90 -0.38 10.68
C HIS A 243 12.72 1.06 10.18
N TYR A 244 11.88 1.83 10.87
CA TYR A 244 11.65 3.25 10.64
C TYR A 244 11.13 3.88 11.94
N SER A 245 11.15 5.20 12.00
CA SER A 245 10.65 5.99 13.13
C SER A 245 9.68 7.04 12.61
N SER A 246 8.84 7.59 13.48
CA SER A 246 8.02 8.76 13.14
C SER A 246 7.81 9.55 14.41
N GLU A 247 7.92 10.86 14.28
CA GLU A 247 7.66 11.80 15.35
C GLU A 247 6.25 12.36 15.16
N ILE A 248 5.47 12.36 16.23
CA ILE A 248 4.14 12.95 16.29
C ILE A 248 4.11 13.74 17.60
N GLU A 249 4.08 15.07 17.53
CA GLU A 249 3.92 15.90 18.71
C GLU A 249 2.52 15.66 19.29
N GLY A 250 2.41 15.23 20.55
CA GLY A 250 1.12 15.09 21.25
C GLY A 250 0.62 13.69 21.59
N VAL A 251 1.44 12.63 21.58
CA VAL A 251 0.99 11.32 22.11
C VAL A 251 0.90 11.38 23.65
N VAL A 252 -0.25 11.79 24.18
CA VAL A 252 -0.61 11.60 25.60
C VAL A 252 -1.34 10.27 25.72
N GLY A 253 -0.67 9.26 26.27
CA GLY A 253 -1.28 7.95 26.51
C GLY A 253 -2.44 8.05 27.50
N GLY A 254 -3.67 7.94 27.01
CA GLY A 254 -4.85 7.70 27.84
C GLY A 254 -4.80 6.30 28.42
N THR A 255 -4.82 6.19 29.75
CA THR A 255 -4.95 4.91 30.45
C THR A 255 -6.42 4.46 30.35
N VAL A 256 -6.66 3.25 29.84
CA VAL A 256 -7.96 2.56 29.99
C VAL A 256 -7.97 1.80 31.32
#